data_AF-A0A8J6LYQ6-F1
#
_entry.id   AF-A0A8J6LYQ6-F1
#
_cell.length_a   1.000
_cell.length_b   1.000
_cell.length_c   1.000
_cell.angle_alpha   90.00
_cell.angle_beta   90.00
_cell.angle_gamma   90.00
#
_symmetry.space_group_name_H-M   'P 1'
#
loop_
_entity.id
_entity.type
_entity.pdbx_description
1 polymer ?
#
loop_
_entity_poly.entity_id
_entity_poly.type
_entity_poly.pdbx_seq_one_letter_code
_entity_poly.pdbx_strand_id
1 'polypeptide(L)'
;MRKQLALSRTVMLGMREYRALLYGEAPVQNGFIVGLAYNNLQPDLGDIDWVRVNLYEREFLAKYGDAGTQRVKTTINIRADVSAGLETLRAALIEENIFGTARIYLPFVIKLLILGALLQAKGALPLKADGRHPGAAQPSGRAKE
;
A
#
# COMPACT_ATOMS: atom_id res chain seq x y z
N MET A 1 11.30 13.79 -7.77
CA MET A 1 12.54 12.99 -7.65
C MET A 1 12.38 11.68 -8.40
N ARG A 2 13.39 11.27 -9.18
CA ARG A 2 13.39 9.97 -9.88
C ARG A 2 13.85 8.88 -8.90
N LYS A 3 13.05 7.85 -8.66
CA LYS A 3 13.45 6.68 -7.87
C LYS A 3 13.40 5.42 -8.73
N GLN A 4 14.49 4.65 -8.73
CA GLN A 4 14.50 3.30 -9.29
C GLN A 4 14.08 2.32 -8.21
N LEU A 5 13.00 1.56 -8.45
CA LEU A 5 12.43 0.65 -7.49
C LEU A 5 12.11 -0.70 -8.16
N ALA A 6 12.31 -1.79 -7.43
CA ALA A 6 11.79 -3.08 -7.85
C ALA A 6 10.35 -3.21 -7.35
N LEU A 7 9.38 -3.01 -8.23
CA LEU A 7 7.96 -3.11 -7.90
C LEU A 7 7.49 -4.56 -8.10
N SER A 8 6.58 -5.02 -7.24
CA SER A 8 5.99 -6.35 -7.40
C SER A 8 5.02 -6.37 -8.58
N ARG A 9 4.74 -7.57 -9.11
CA ARG A 9 3.65 -7.80 -10.06
C ARG A 9 2.33 -7.18 -9.57
N THR A 10 2.02 -7.34 -8.28
CA THR A 10 0.83 -6.75 -7.63
C THR A 10 0.75 -5.24 -7.84
N VAL A 11 1.85 -4.52 -7.62
CA VAL A 11 1.90 -3.06 -7.82
C VAL A 11 1.67 -2.71 -9.29
N MET A 12 2.32 -3.41 -10.21
CA MET A 12 2.21 -3.13 -11.65
C MET A 12 0.79 -3.36 -12.16
N LEU A 13 0.18 -4.49 -11.81
CA LEU A 13 -1.21 -4.80 -12.16
C LEU A 13 -2.17 -3.83 -11.47
N GLY A 14 -1.93 -3.50 -10.21
CA GLY A 14 -2.78 -2.59 -9.43
C GLY A 14 -2.77 -1.18 -10.02
N MET A 15 -1.60 -0.66 -10.41
CA MET A 15 -1.51 0.64 -11.10
C MET A 15 -2.22 0.61 -12.46
N ARG A 16 -2.16 -0.50 -13.18
CA ARG A 16 -2.88 -0.66 -14.46
C ARG A 16 -4.39 -0.64 -14.24
N GLU A 17 -4.89 -1.40 -13.28
CA GLU A 17 -6.33 -1.44 -12.96
C GLU A 17 -6.82 -0.10 -12.41
N TYR A 18 -6.07 0.53 -11.51
CA TYR A 18 -6.43 1.82 -10.94
C TYR A 18 -6.45 2.92 -12.00
N ARG A 19 -5.48 2.91 -12.93
CA ARG A 19 -5.52 3.79 -14.10
C ARG A 19 -6.75 3.54 -14.96
N ALA A 20 -7.05 2.27 -15.28
CA ALA A 20 -8.19 1.93 -16.12
C ALA A 20 -9.51 2.37 -15.49
N LEU A 21 -9.66 2.23 -14.16
CA LEU A 21 -10.83 2.68 -13.42
C LEU A 21 -11.04 4.20 -13.50
N LEU A 22 -9.96 4.99 -13.49
CA LEU A 22 -10.05 6.45 -13.43
C LEU A 22 -10.02 7.13 -14.80
N TYR A 23 -9.28 6.56 -15.75
CA TYR A 23 -8.92 7.22 -17.02
C TYR A 23 -9.11 6.33 -18.25
N GLY A 24 -9.61 5.09 -18.10
CA GLY A 24 -9.69 4.14 -19.20
C GLY A 24 -8.32 3.83 -19.81
N GLU A 25 -8.20 3.93 -21.13
CA GLU A 25 -6.99 3.60 -21.88
C GLU A 25 -5.97 4.75 -22.00
N ALA A 26 -6.21 5.89 -21.34
CA ALA A 26 -5.33 7.05 -21.47
C ALA A 26 -3.88 6.75 -21.01
N PRO A 27 -2.86 7.26 -21.72
CA PRO A 27 -1.45 7.03 -21.40
C PRO A 27 -1.00 7.87 -20.20
N VAL A 28 -1.35 7.42 -18.99
CA VAL A 28 -0.97 8.09 -17.74
C VAL A 28 0.33 7.51 -17.17
N GLN A 29 1.23 8.36 -16.68
CA GLN A 29 2.51 7.90 -16.12
C GLN A 29 2.35 7.21 -14.76
N ASN A 30 3.12 6.13 -14.50
CA ASN A 30 3.07 5.40 -13.22
C ASN A 30 3.32 6.30 -11.99
N GLY A 31 4.25 7.24 -12.11
CA GLY A 31 4.55 8.19 -11.02
C GLY A 31 3.39 9.10 -10.67
N PHE A 32 2.61 9.51 -11.68
CA PHE A 32 1.36 10.26 -11.48
C PHE A 32 0.31 9.40 -10.77
N ILE A 33 0.15 8.14 -11.18
CA ILE A 33 -0.79 7.20 -10.54
C ILE A 33 -0.47 6.99 -9.05
N VAL A 34 0.80 6.87 -8.69
CA VAL A 34 1.23 6.77 -7.29
C VAL A 34 0.91 8.06 -6.53
N GLY A 35 1.17 9.22 -7.12
CA GLY A 35 0.83 10.51 -6.51
C GLY A 35 -0.67 10.71 -6.30
N LEU A 36 -1.47 10.29 -7.28
CA LEU A 36 -2.92 10.36 -7.19
C LEU A 36 -3.47 9.41 -6.11
N ALA A 37 -2.95 8.18 -6.04
CA ALA A 37 -3.31 7.23 -4.99
C ALA A 37 -2.99 7.79 -3.60
N TYR A 38 -1.82 8.41 -3.42
CA TYR A 38 -1.46 9.06 -2.17
C TYR A 38 -2.42 10.20 -1.80
N ASN A 39 -2.65 11.13 -2.73
CA ASN A 39 -3.50 12.30 -2.46
C ASN A 39 -4.95 11.90 -2.12
N ASN A 40 -5.48 10.88 -2.79
CA ASN A 40 -6.86 10.42 -2.55
C ASN A 40 -7.01 9.72 -1.20
N LEU A 41 -5.99 8.99 -0.75
CA LEU A 41 -6.00 8.32 0.56
C LEU A 41 -5.54 9.24 1.69
N GLN A 42 -4.89 10.37 1.38
CA GLN A 42 -4.29 11.28 2.36
C GLN A 42 -5.23 11.64 3.53
N PRO A 43 -6.52 11.94 3.32
CA PRO A 43 -7.44 12.25 4.42
C PRO A 43 -7.63 11.10 5.41
N ASP A 44 -7.51 9.85 4.95
CA ASP A 44 -7.88 8.65 5.70
C ASP A 44 -6.66 7.81 6.13
N LEU A 45 -5.41 8.22 5.82
CA LEU A 45 -4.20 7.40 6.01
C LEU A 45 -4.04 6.83 7.43
N GLY A 46 -4.43 7.59 8.45
CA GLY A 46 -4.36 7.20 9.85
C GLY A 46 -5.42 6.16 10.25
N ASP A 47 -6.53 6.12 9.54
CA ASP A 47 -7.70 5.28 9.86
C ASP A 47 -7.77 4.02 9.02
N ILE A 48 -6.93 3.86 7.99
CA ILE A 48 -6.92 2.65 7.15
C ILE A 48 -6.42 1.43 7.94
N ASP A 49 -7.14 0.32 7.83
CA ASP A 49 -6.68 -1.00 8.27
C ASP A 49 -5.74 -1.59 7.21
N TRP A 50 -4.46 -1.23 7.33
CA TRP A 50 -3.41 -1.67 6.41
C TRP A 50 -3.17 -3.18 6.41
N VAL A 51 -3.54 -3.89 7.48
CA VAL A 51 -3.47 -5.36 7.54
C VAL A 51 -4.51 -5.94 6.59
N ARG A 52 -5.76 -5.48 6.66
CA ARG A 52 -6.83 -5.90 5.74
C ARG A 52 -6.52 -5.51 4.29
N VAL A 53 -5.97 -4.32 4.05
CA VAL A 53 -5.50 -3.94 2.71
C VAL A 53 -4.45 -4.92 2.18
N ASN A 54 -3.49 -5.34 3.02
CA ASN A 54 -2.47 -6.30 2.62
C ASN A 54 -3.07 -7.69 2.33
N LEU A 55 -4.06 -8.13 3.10
CA LEU A 55 -4.73 -9.43 2.90
C LEU A 55 -5.50 -9.50 1.57
N TYR A 56 -6.00 -8.37 1.08
CA TYR A 56 -6.66 -8.27 -0.23
C TYR A 56 -5.72 -8.63 -1.40
N GLU A 57 -4.39 -8.62 -1.24
CA GLU A 57 -3.45 -8.99 -2.30
C GLU A 57 -3.76 -10.37 -2.91
N ARG A 58 -4.13 -11.35 -2.08
CA ARG A 58 -4.42 -12.71 -2.56
C ARG A 58 -5.66 -12.73 -3.47
N GLU A 59 -6.73 -12.05 -3.05
CA GLU A 59 -7.95 -11.92 -3.84
C GLU A 59 -7.70 -11.13 -5.14
N PHE A 60 -6.93 -10.04 -5.04
CA PHE A 60 -6.54 -9.23 -6.18
C PHE A 60 -5.80 -10.07 -7.25
N LEU A 61 -4.81 -10.85 -6.84
CA LEU A 61 -4.01 -11.66 -7.76
C LEU A 61 -4.78 -12.84 -8.36
N ALA A 62 -5.77 -13.39 -7.66
CA ALA A 62 -6.60 -14.49 -8.16
C ALA A 62 -7.28 -14.15 -9.51
N LYS A 63 -7.60 -12.87 -9.75
CA LYS A 63 -8.19 -12.37 -11.01
C LYS A 63 -7.26 -12.47 -12.21
N TYR A 64 -5.95 -12.58 -11.98
CA TYR A 64 -4.91 -12.51 -13.00
C TYR A 64 -4.18 -13.82 -13.23
N GLY A 65 -4.64 -14.91 -12.61
CA GLY A 65 -4.03 -16.24 -12.69
C GLY A 65 -2.65 -16.34 -12.06
N ASP A 66 -2.16 -17.58 -12.01
CA ASP A 66 -0.89 -17.96 -11.37
C ASP A 66 0.28 -17.75 -12.34
N ALA A 67 0.60 -16.48 -12.62
CA ALA A 67 1.88 -16.11 -13.21
C ALA A 67 2.75 -15.63 -12.05
N GLY A 68 3.79 -16.40 -11.73
CA GLY A 68 4.55 -16.35 -10.47
C GLY A 68 5.13 -14.99 -10.05
N THR A 69 5.92 -15.02 -8.98
CA THR A 69 6.36 -13.84 -8.22
C THR A 69 7.47 -13.04 -8.93
N GLN A 70 7.22 -12.50 -10.12
CA GLN A 70 8.17 -11.64 -10.80
C GLN A 70 8.14 -10.21 -10.25
N ARG A 71 9.30 -9.72 -9.82
CA ARG A 71 9.52 -8.30 -9.52
C ARG A 71 10.04 -7.63 -10.79
N VAL A 72 9.41 -6.53 -11.17
CA VAL A 72 9.83 -5.75 -12.33
C VAL A 72 10.66 -4.57 -11.82
N LYS A 73 11.91 -4.47 -12.27
CA LYS A 73 12.70 -3.25 -12.03
C LYS A 73 12.05 -2.12 -12.82
N THR A 74 11.53 -1.13 -12.12
CA THR A 74 10.81 -0.01 -12.71
C THR A 74 11.36 1.29 -12.15
N THR A 75 11.56 2.27 -13.03
CA THR A 75 11.82 3.64 -12.59
C THR A 75 10.50 4.37 -12.51
N ILE A 76 10.21 4.98 -11.36
CA ILE A 76 9.06 5.87 -11.21
C ILE A 76 9.53 7.28 -10.81
N ASN A 77 8.96 8.27 -11.50
CA ASN A 77 9.17 9.68 -11.17
C ASN A 77 8.07 10.11 -10.21
N ILE A 78 8.40 10.21 -8.93
CA ILE A 78 7.44 10.63 -7.90
C ILE A 78 7.74 12.08 -7.53
N ARG A 79 6.70 12.90 -7.29
CA ARG A 79 6.89 14.25 -6.75
C ARG A 79 7.58 14.20 -5.37
N ALA A 80 8.29 15.26 -5.02
CA ALA A 80 9.08 15.27 -3.79
C ALA A 80 8.19 15.15 -2.53
N ASP A 81 7.06 15.86 -2.52
CA ASP A 81 6.07 15.84 -1.44
C ASP A 81 5.40 14.47 -1.29
N VAL A 82 4.99 13.84 -2.39
CA VAL A 82 4.46 12.46 -2.37
C VAL A 82 5.53 11.51 -1.85
N SER A 83 6.78 11.64 -2.30
CA SER A 83 7.87 10.81 -1.80
C SER A 83 8.07 10.97 -0.30
N ALA A 84 7.96 12.20 0.24
CA ALA A 84 8.06 12.43 1.68
C ALA A 84 6.89 11.79 2.42
N GLY A 85 5.66 11.95 1.91
CA GLY A 85 4.46 11.33 2.47
C GLY A 85 4.53 9.80 2.53
N LEU A 86 5.11 9.15 1.51
CA LEU A 86 5.33 7.69 1.56
C LEU A 86 6.35 7.27 2.60
N GLU A 87 7.38 8.09 2.86
CA GLU A 87 8.35 7.83 3.93
C GLU A 87 7.71 8.04 5.31
N THR A 88 6.84 9.04 5.47
CA THR A 88 6.03 9.24 6.68
C THR A 88 5.11 8.06 6.93
N LEU A 89 4.38 7.60 5.90
CA LEU A 89 3.53 6.40 6.00
C LEU A 89 4.37 5.18 6.37
N ARG A 90 5.55 5.01 5.77
CA ARG A 90 6.47 3.92 6.13
C ARG A 90 6.87 3.96 7.60
N ALA A 91 7.20 5.15 8.12
CA ALA A 91 7.57 5.32 9.51
C ALA A 91 6.42 4.97 10.45
N ALA A 92 5.20 5.46 10.17
CA ALA A 92 4.01 5.13 10.96
C ALA A 92 3.71 3.63 10.99
N LEU A 93 3.82 2.94 9.86
CA LEU A 93 3.63 1.48 9.81
C LEU A 93 4.65 0.69 10.67
N ILE A 94 5.87 1.21 10.82
CA ILE A 94 6.92 0.62 11.67
C ILE A 94 6.64 0.97 13.14
N GLU A 95 6.36 2.24 13.43
CA GLU A 95 6.13 2.75 14.78
C GLU A 95 4.91 2.10 15.46
N GLU A 96 3.81 1.98 14.73
CA GLU A 96 2.60 1.28 15.19
C GLU A 96 2.76 -0.26 15.16
N ASN A 97 3.90 -0.77 14.71
CA ASN A 97 4.22 -2.19 14.58
C ASN A 97 3.13 -3.01 13.84
N ILE A 98 2.51 -2.40 12.82
CA ILE A 98 1.34 -2.94 12.11
C ILE A 98 1.56 -4.36 11.58
N PHE A 99 2.79 -4.63 11.11
CA PHE A 99 3.16 -5.89 10.47
C PHE A 99 4.12 -6.73 11.32
N GLY A 100 4.34 -6.39 12.59
CA GLY A 100 5.24 -7.16 13.47
C GLY A 100 6.71 -7.15 13.01
N THR A 101 7.16 -6.12 12.29
CA THR A 101 8.50 -6.04 11.72
C THR A 101 9.13 -4.67 11.91
N ALA A 102 10.39 -4.66 12.31
CA ALA A 102 11.20 -3.45 12.45
C ALA A 102 11.62 -2.83 11.10
N ARG A 103 11.39 -3.53 9.98
CA ARG A 103 11.81 -3.08 8.65
C ARG A 103 10.68 -3.21 7.64
N ILE A 104 10.34 -2.07 7.04
CA ILE A 104 9.40 -1.97 5.91
C ILE A 104 10.10 -1.24 4.77
N TYR A 105 10.04 -1.79 3.56
CA TYR A 105 10.68 -1.20 2.37
C TYR A 105 9.67 -0.38 1.56
N LEU A 106 10.14 0.69 0.91
CA LEU A 106 9.28 1.58 0.12
C LEU A 106 8.42 0.87 -0.95
N PRO A 107 8.91 -0.15 -1.70
CA PRO A 107 8.05 -0.88 -2.63
C PRO A 107 6.84 -1.57 -1.97
N PHE A 108 6.98 -2.00 -0.72
CA PHE A 108 5.87 -2.58 0.04
C PHE A 108 4.84 -1.50 0.43
N VAL A 109 5.30 -0.32 0.83
CA VAL A 109 4.42 0.83 1.10
C VAL A 109 3.63 1.22 -0.14
N ILE A 110 4.29 1.28 -1.30
CA ILE A 110 3.62 1.54 -2.58
C ILE A 110 2.60 0.45 -2.92
N LYS A 111 2.90 -0.82 -2.60
CA LYS A 111 1.93 -1.92 -2.74
C LYS A 111 0.67 -1.67 -1.92
N LEU A 112 0.82 -1.37 -0.63
CA LEU A 112 -0.31 -1.06 0.24
C LEU A 112 -1.10 0.14 -0.28
N LEU A 113 -0.41 1.20 -0.67
CA LEU A 113 -1.03 2.41 -1.20
C LEU A 113 -1.90 2.12 -2.43
N ILE A 114 -1.37 1.37 -3.40
CA ILE A 114 -2.09 1.06 -4.64
C ILE A 114 -3.29 0.14 -4.37
N LEU A 115 -3.13 -0.86 -3.50
CA LEU A 115 -4.25 -1.72 -3.12
C LEU A 115 -5.33 -0.95 -2.33
N GLY A 116 -4.93 -0.07 -1.42
CA GLY A 116 -5.82 0.82 -0.68
C GLY A 116 -6.60 1.73 -1.62
N ALA A 117 -5.93 2.36 -2.58
CA ALA A 117 -6.58 3.26 -3.54
C ALA A 117 -7.58 2.51 -4.44
N LEU A 118 -7.26 1.28 -4.84
CA LEU A 118 -8.19 0.40 -5.56
C LEU A 118 -9.43 0.06 -4.72
N LEU A 119 -9.25 -0.24 -3.43
CA LEU A 119 -10.36 -0.52 -2.51
C LEU A 119 -11.21 0.74 -2.29
N GLN A 120 -10.58 1.91 -2.12
CA GLN A 120 -11.28 3.19 -1.99
C GLN A 120 -12.11 3.52 -3.23
N ALA A 121 -11.54 3.37 -4.43
CA ALA A 121 -12.26 3.59 -5.69
C ALA A 121 -13.44 2.64 -5.89
N LYS A 122 -13.47 1.51 -5.17
CA LYS A 122 -14.55 0.52 -5.17
C LYS A 122 -15.50 0.65 -3.98
N GLY A 123 -15.33 1.67 -3.14
CA GLY A 123 -16.14 1.87 -1.92
C GLY A 123 -15.92 0.81 -0.84
N ALA A 124 -14.78 0.11 -0.86
CA ALA A 124 -14.48 -1.03 0.00
C ALA A 124 -13.19 -0.83 0.82
N LEU A 125 -12.75 0.42 1.05
CA LEU A 125 -11.56 0.72 1.85
C LEU A 125 -11.79 0.28 3.30
N PRO A 126 -11.01 -0.66 3.84
CA PRO A 126 -11.18 -1.09 5.22
C PRO A 126 -10.61 -0.03 6.16
N LEU A 127 -11.44 0.44 7.08
CA LEU A 127 -11.05 1.36 8.15
C LEU A 127 -10.91 0.60 9.47
N LYS A 128 -10.04 1.09 10.36
CA LYS A 128 -9.89 0.62 11.73
C LYS A 128 -11.22 0.83 12.45
N ALA A 129 -11.78 -0.22 13.06
CA ALA A 129 -12.91 -0.05 13.97
C ALA A 129 -12.37 0.60 15.27
N ASP A 130 -12.74 1.85 15.53
CA ASP A 130 -12.49 2.58 16.78
C ASP A 130 -11.13 2.33 17.45
N GLY A 131 -10.05 2.66 16.73
CA GLY A 131 -8.73 2.87 17.34
C GLY A 131 -8.02 1.64 17.92
N ARG A 132 -8.50 0.40 17.68
CA ARG A 132 -7.80 -0.81 18.13
C ARG A 132 -7.38 -1.70 16.97
N HIS A 133 -6.06 -1.83 16.80
CA HIS A 133 -5.44 -2.79 15.89
C HIS A 133 -5.60 -4.23 16.42
N PRO A 134 -6.20 -5.16 15.67
CA PRO A 134 -6.30 -6.58 16.05
C PRO A 134 -4.97 -7.36 15.86
N GLY A 135 -3.82 -6.71 16.09
CA GLY A 135 -2.50 -7.27 15.81
C GLY A 135 -1.37 -6.86 16.78
N ALA A 136 -1.64 -5.99 17.74
CA ALA A 136 -0.67 -5.71 18.80
C ALA A 136 -0.63 -6.91 19.76
N ALA A 137 0.37 -7.78 19.59
CA ALA A 137 0.66 -8.85 20.54
C ALA A 137 0.73 -8.24 21.96
N GLN A 138 -0.13 -8.72 22.86
CA GLN A 138 -0.03 -8.40 24.28
C GLN A 138 1.36 -8.82 24.76
N PRO A 139 2.12 -7.95 25.47
CA PRO A 139 3.34 -8.39 26.11
C PRO A 139 2.94 -9.48 27.11
N SER A 140 3.49 -10.67 26.93
CA SER A 140 3.29 -11.78 27.86
C SER A 140 3.76 -11.34 29.24
N GLY A 141 2.80 -11.12 30.13
CA GLY A 141 3.06 -10.89 31.54
C GLY A 141 3.74 -12.11 32.11
N ARG A 142 5.07 -12.03 32.25
CA ARG A 142 5.83 -12.98 33.07
C ARG A 142 5.49 -12.65 34.51
N ALA A 143 4.51 -13.37 35.05
CA ALA A 143 4.24 -13.40 36.49
C ALA A 143 5.55 -13.81 37.19
N LYS A 144 6.00 -12.94 38.09
CA LYS A 144 6.94 -13.32 39.14
C LYS A 144 6.11 -13.94 40.25
N GLU A 145 6.32 -15.23 40.50
CA GLU A 145 6.29 -15.82 41.83
C GLU A 145 7.54 -16.71 41.95
#